data_AF-A0A962AZX7-F1
#
_entry.id   AF-A0A962AZX7-F1
#
_cell.length_a   1.000
_cell.length_b   1.000
_cell.length_c   1.000
_cell.angle_alpha   90.00
_cell.angle_beta   90.00
_cell.angle_gamma   90.00
#
_symmetry.space_group_name_H-M   'P 1'
#
loop_
_entity.id
_entity.type
_entity.pdbx_description
1 polymer ?
#
loop_
_entity_poly.entity_id
_entity_poly.type
_entity_poly.pdbx_seq_one_letter_code
_entity_poly.pdbx_strand_id
1 'polypeptide(L)'
;MSVDGSTFRPMRYGSQRAVYDFNHAEPRAGLAALGYLRNHLAALADFGDVSASVLVVVAHGNELHAFARANAALYPEAEAALDELAARGVLFRVCRNAARSRGYAPEDFYRVCAVVPAAVAEIAHWQAQGFSYMFAGSYARLDRSALGPLPGKDA
;
A
#
# COMPACT_ATOMS: atom_id res chain seq x y z
N MET A 1 20.40 -3.33 -34.86
CA MET A 1 21.07 -2.99 -33.58
C MET A 1 20.13 -3.36 -32.45
N SER A 2 20.57 -4.23 -31.53
CA SER A 2 19.79 -4.54 -30.32
C SER A 2 19.75 -3.29 -29.43
N VAL A 3 18.57 -2.91 -28.98
CA VAL A 3 18.42 -1.75 -28.09
C VAL A 3 18.68 -2.25 -26.67
N ASP A 4 19.70 -1.71 -26.00
CA ASP A 4 19.96 -2.02 -24.59
C ASP A 4 18.77 -1.56 -23.72
N GLY A 5 18.10 -2.53 -23.12
CA GLY A 5 16.91 -2.33 -22.29
C GLY A 5 17.21 -1.85 -20.88
N SER A 6 18.47 -1.80 -20.46
CA SER A 6 18.87 -1.36 -19.11
C SER A 6 18.88 0.17 -18.94
N THR A 7 18.80 0.91 -20.05
CA THR A 7 18.70 2.37 -20.03
C THR A 7 17.33 2.80 -19.50
N PHE A 8 17.31 3.88 -18.69
CA PHE A 8 16.04 4.42 -18.19
C PHE A 8 15.16 4.86 -19.36
N ARG A 9 13.94 4.31 -19.41
CA ARG A 9 12.93 4.66 -20.40
C ARG A 9 11.67 5.09 -19.68
N PRO A 10 11.32 6.39 -19.70
CA PRO A 10 10.13 6.86 -19.02
C PRO A 10 8.91 6.37 -19.81
N MET A 11 8.30 5.28 -19.34
CA MET A 11 7.01 4.82 -19.86
C MET A 11 5.98 5.93 -19.70
N ARG A 12 5.03 6.02 -20.62
CA ARG A 12 3.84 6.87 -20.47
C ARG A 12 2.68 5.97 -20.11
N TYR A 13 2.35 5.94 -18.82
CA TYR A 13 1.19 5.25 -18.30
C TYR A 13 -0.09 6.04 -18.60
N GLY A 14 -1.23 5.35 -18.64
CA GLY A 14 -2.54 6.00 -18.54
C GLY A 14 -2.98 6.14 -17.08
N SER A 15 -4.27 6.38 -16.87
CA SER A 15 -4.90 6.23 -15.55
C SER A 15 -4.84 4.77 -15.09
N GLN A 16 -4.66 4.54 -13.79
CA GLN A 16 -4.65 3.20 -13.21
C GLN A 16 -5.69 3.06 -12.11
N ARG A 17 -6.26 1.87 -12.00
CA ARG A 17 -7.15 1.46 -10.91
C ARG A 17 -6.55 0.24 -10.24
N ALA A 18 -6.24 0.34 -8.96
CA ALA A 18 -5.59 -0.75 -8.24
C ALA A 18 -6.14 -0.93 -6.83
N VAL A 19 -6.32 -2.20 -6.45
CA VAL A 19 -6.68 -2.62 -5.11
C VAL A 19 -5.48 -3.29 -4.46
N TYR A 20 -5.02 -2.71 -3.35
CA TYR A 20 -3.91 -3.16 -2.55
C TYR A 20 -4.40 -4.05 -1.42
N ASP A 21 -3.97 -5.31 -1.45
CA ASP A 21 -4.16 -6.25 -0.34
C ASP A 21 -3.08 -5.99 0.72
N PHE A 22 -3.53 -5.44 1.86
CA PHE A 22 -2.71 -5.26 3.05
C PHE A 22 -3.01 -6.41 4.01
N ASN A 23 -2.00 -7.24 4.20
CA ASN A 23 -2.00 -8.35 5.14
C ASN A 23 -0.58 -8.55 5.70
N HIS A 24 -0.22 -7.73 6.68
CA HIS A 24 1.15 -7.69 7.19
C HIS A 24 1.30 -8.47 8.49
N ALA A 25 2.51 -9.04 8.67
CA ALA A 25 2.88 -9.74 9.89
C ALA A 25 3.02 -8.79 11.10
N GLU A 26 3.38 -7.53 10.87
CA GLU A 26 3.61 -6.55 11.94
C GLU A 26 2.87 -5.23 11.67
N PRO A 27 2.36 -4.53 12.70
CA PRO A 27 1.64 -3.27 12.52
C PRO A 27 2.44 -2.19 11.76
N ARG A 28 3.73 -2.04 12.11
CA ARG A 28 4.62 -1.06 11.45
C ARG A 28 4.98 -1.44 10.02
N ALA A 29 4.91 -2.72 9.66
CA ALA A 29 5.14 -3.13 8.27
C ALA A 29 4.02 -2.63 7.35
N GLY A 30 2.77 -2.54 7.82
CA GLY A 30 1.69 -1.90 7.07
C GLY A 30 1.86 -0.40 6.92
N LEU A 31 2.34 0.30 7.95
CA LEU A 31 2.68 1.72 7.84
C LEU A 31 3.81 1.97 6.82
N ALA A 32 4.83 1.11 6.83
CA ALA A 32 5.89 1.16 5.82
C ALA A 32 5.36 0.89 4.41
N ALA A 33 4.41 -0.04 4.27
CA ALA A 33 3.77 -0.38 2.99
C ALA A 33 2.96 0.77 2.37
N LEU A 34 2.55 1.79 3.14
CA LEU A 34 1.99 3.03 2.58
C LEU A 34 2.96 3.71 1.59
N GLY A 35 4.27 3.42 1.68
CA GLY A 35 5.27 3.82 0.69
C GLY A 35 4.99 3.32 -0.72
N TYR A 36 4.37 2.14 -0.90
CA TYR A 36 3.96 1.65 -2.22
C TYR A 36 2.94 2.58 -2.88
N LEU A 37 1.98 3.09 -2.10
CA LEU A 37 0.95 4.00 -2.59
C LEU A 37 1.55 5.37 -2.93
N ARG A 38 2.43 5.90 -2.07
CA ARG A 38 3.16 7.14 -2.36
C ARG A 38 3.94 7.05 -3.66
N ASN A 39 4.67 5.94 -3.84
CA ASN A 39 5.45 5.68 -5.03
C ASN A 39 4.58 5.51 -6.28
N HIS A 40 3.46 4.79 -6.17
CA HIS A 40 2.53 4.60 -7.27
C HIS A 40 1.91 5.95 -7.71
N LEU A 41 1.41 6.74 -6.77
CA LEU A 41 0.86 8.06 -7.06
C LEU A 41 1.91 9.02 -7.63
N ALA A 42 3.15 9.00 -7.12
CA ALA A 42 4.24 9.81 -7.67
C ALA A 42 4.58 9.42 -9.11
N ALA A 43 4.70 8.12 -9.39
CA ALA A 43 4.93 7.63 -10.75
C ALA A 43 3.79 8.00 -11.71
N LEU A 44 2.53 7.98 -11.26
CA LEU A 44 1.40 8.42 -12.07
C LEU A 44 1.38 9.94 -12.28
N ALA A 45 1.89 10.73 -11.34
CA ALA A 45 2.03 12.17 -11.51
C ALA A 45 3.11 12.51 -12.55
N ASP A 46 4.24 11.81 -12.52
CA ASP A 46 5.37 12.07 -13.43
C ASP A 46 5.18 11.44 -14.81
N PHE A 47 4.54 10.27 -14.86
CA PHE A 47 4.55 9.40 -16.03
C PHE A 47 3.15 8.94 -16.48
N GLY A 48 2.07 9.37 -15.84
CA GLY A 48 0.72 8.95 -16.22
C GLY A 48 -0.37 9.98 -15.95
N ASP A 49 -1.55 9.50 -15.55
CA ASP A 49 -2.69 10.35 -15.18
C ASP A 49 -3.13 10.04 -13.75
N VAL A 50 -2.49 10.70 -12.78
CA VAL A 50 -2.84 10.57 -11.37
C VAL A 50 -4.26 11.07 -11.06
N SER A 51 -4.77 12.05 -11.81
CA SER A 51 -6.07 12.69 -11.54
C SER A 51 -7.26 11.78 -11.86
N ALA A 52 -7.11 10.90 -12.86
CA ALA A 52 -8.09 9.89 -13.21
C ALA A 52 -7.81 8.51 -12.59
N SER A 53 -6.78 8.40 -11.73
CA SER A 53 -6.38 7.14 -11.09
C SER A 53 -7.06 6.94 -9.74
N VAL A 54 -7.32 5.67 -9.38
CA VAL A 54 -7.95 5.31 -8.11
C VAL A 54 -7.20 4.16 -7.45
N LEU A 55 -6.70 4.41 -6.24
CA LEU A 55 -6.06 3.38 -5.42
C LEU A 55 -6.94 3.06 -4.22
N VAL A 56 -7.17 1.78 -3.97
CA VAL A 56 -7.92 1.27 -2.82
C VAL A 56 -7.00 0.39 -1.99
N VAL A 57 -7.02 0.54 -0.68
CA VAL A 57 -6.35 -0.36 0.26
C VAL A 57 -7.41 -1.19 0.97
N VAL A 58 -7.25 -2.51 0.98
CA VAL A 58 -8.05 -3.42 1.80
C VAL A 58 -7.15 -4.04 2.85
N ALA A 59 -7.30 -3.59 4.09
CA ALA A 59 -6.50 -4.00 5.23
C ALA A 59 -7.20 -5.10 6.05
N HIS A 60 -6.47 -6.16 6.38
CA HIS A 60 -6.95 -7.29 7.20
C HIS A 60 -5.88 -8.05 8.00
N GLY A 61 -4.62 -7.63 7.93
CA GLY A 61 -3.50 -8.14 8.73
C GLY A 61 -3.28 -7.39 10.04
N ASN A 62 -2.03 -7.40 10.53
CA ASN A 62 -1.69 -6.76 11.81
C ASN A 62 -1.56 -5.23 11.72
N GLU A 63 -1.54 -4.67 10.51
CA GLU A 63 -1.64 -3.22 10.28
C GLU A 63 -2.91 -2.60 10.85
N LEU A 64 -3.97 -3.38 11.10
CA LEU A 64 -5.19 -2.92 11.78
C LEU A 64 -4.88 -2.31 13.15
N HIS A 65 -3.87 -2.83 13.87
CA HIS A 65 -3.44 -2.24 15.13
C HIS A 65 -2.86 -0.83 14.96
N ALA A 66 -2.18 -0.57 13.83
CA ALA A 66 -1.68 0.77 13.52
C ALA A 66 -2.79 1.70 13.00
N PHE A 67 -3.81 1.16 12.34
CA PHE A 67 -4.93 1.96 11.80
C PHE A 67 -6.01 2.26 12.85
N ALA A 68 -5.94 1.62 14.02
CA ALA A 68 -6.82 1.90 15.14
C ALA A 68 -6.36 3.16 15.89
N ARG A 69 -7.19 4.21 15.94
CA ARG A 69 -6.96 5.44 16.71
C ARG A 69 -6.75 5.17 18.19
N ALA A 70 -7.33 4.09 18.72
CA ALA A 70 -7.10 3.62 20.09
C ALA A 70 -5.60 3.38 20.40
N ASN A 71 -4.78 3.11 19.38
CA ASN A 71 -3.35 2.87 19.49
C ASN A 71 -2.48 4.05 19.05
N ALA A 72 -3.03 5.27 18.93
CA ALA A 72 -2.30 6.44 18.45
C ALA A 72 -0.98 6.70 19.23
N ALA A 73 -0.93 6.41 20.53
CA ALA A 73 0.29 6.55 21.32
C ALA A 73 1.40 5.54 20.92
N LEU A 74 1.04 4.37 20.41
CA LEU A 74 1.98 3.35 19.94
C LEU A 74 2.44 3.61 18.51
N TYR A 75 1.59 4.24 17.70
CA TYR A 75 1.82 4.55 16.29
C TYR A 75 1.49 6.02 15.98
N PRO A 76 2.25 6.97 16.56
CA PRO A 76 1.94 8.40 16.44
C PRO A 76 1.97 8.93 15.00
N GLU A 77 2.64 8.22 14.09
CA GLU A 77 2.71 8.57 12.67
C GLU A 77 1.48 8.13 11.84
N ALA A 78 0.64 7.24 12.37
CA ALA A 78 -0.38 6.54 11.58
C ALA A 78 -1.46 7.47 11.05
N GLU A 79 -2.02 8.36 11.88
CA GLU A 79 -3.09 9.27 11.49
C GLU A 79 -2.67 10.17 10.33
N ALA A 80 -1.55 10.88 10.51
CA ALA A 80 -1.02 11.78 9.48
C ALA A 80 -0.67 11.04 8.19
N ALA A 81 -0.13 9.82 8.28
CA ALA A 81 0.21 9.01 7.10
C ALA A 81 -1.03 8.54 6.31
N LEU A 82 -2.11 8.18 7.00
CA LEU A 82 -3.36 7.78 6.37
C LEU A 82 -4.11 9.00 5.79
N ASP A 83 -4.18 10.09 6.54
CA ASP A 83 -4.82 11.34 6.11
C ASP A 83 -4.14 11.93 4.87
N GLU A 84 -2.81 11.91 4.81
CA GLU A 84 -2.03 12.35 3.64
C GLU A 84 -2.44 11.59 2.37
N LEU A 85 -2.55 10.27 2.44
CA LEU A 85 -2.93 9.45 1.29
C LEU A 85 -4.41 9.57 0.96
N ALA A 86 -5.28 9.68 1.96
CA ALA A 86 -6.70 9.91 1.75
C ALA A 86 -6.96 11.26 1.07
N ALA A 87 -6.23 12.31 1.46
CA ALA A 87 -6.27 13.63 0.80
C ALA A 87 -5.81 13.57 -0.67
N ARG A 88 -5.03 12.55 -1.04
CA ARG A 88 -4.59 12.27 -2.41
C ARG A 88 -5.51 11.27 -3.15
N GLY A 89 -6.68 10.96 -2.57
CA GLY A 89 -7.71 10.13 -3.21
C GLY A 89 -7.61 8.62 -2.93
N VAL A 90 -6.70 8.18 -2.06
CA VAL A 90 -6.63 6.77 -1.67
C VAL A 90 -7.81 6.40 -0.77
N LEU A 91 -8.47 5.28 -1.07
CA LEU A 91 -9.58 4.77 -0.26
C LEU A 91 -9.10 3.66 0.68
N PHE A 92 -9.30 3.81 1.99
CA PHE A 92 -8.94 2.80 2.98
C PHE A 92 -10.16 1.97 3.41
N ARG A 93 -10.08 0.66 3.25
CA ARG A 93 -11.11 -0.32 3.62
C ARG A 93 -10.56 -1.27 4.68
N VAL A 94 -11.22 -1.36 5.82
CA VAL A 94 -10.81 -2.24 6.94
C VAL A 94 -11.79 -3.40 7.06
N CYS A 95 -11.27 -4.62 7.08
CA CYS A 95 -12.10 -5.82 7.24
C CYS A 95 -12.72 -5.89 8.64
N ARG A 96 -14.06 -5.83 8.73
CA ARG A 96 -14.82 -5.94 9.98
C ARG A 96 -14.55 -7.24 10.72
N ASN A 97 -14.45 -8.37 10.02
CA ASN A 97 -14.19 -9.67 10.66
C ASN A 97 -12.80 -9.70 11.32
N ALA A 98 -11.79 -9.15 10.64
CA ALA A 98 -10.41 -9.06 11.14
C ALA A 98 -10.28 -8.04 12.29
N ALA A 99 -11.03 -6.94 12.24
CA ALA A 99 -11.14 -5.97 13.32
C ALA A 99 -11.77 -6.62 14.56
N ARG A 100 -12.94 -7.24 14.40
CA ARG A 100 -13.68 -7.91 15.49
C ARG A 100 -12.83 -9.00 16.17
N SER A 101 -12.13 -9.83 15.40
CA SER A 101 -11.28 -10.88 15.96
C SER A 101 -10.08 -10.34 16.76
N ARG A 102 -9.73 -9.06 16.57
CA ARG A 102 -8.68 -8.34 17.30
C ARG A 102 -9.23 -7.41 18.39
N GLY A 103 -10.54 -7.45 18.63
CA GLY A 103 -11.18 -6.66 19.69
C GLY A 103 -11.52 -5.22 19.32
N TYR A 104 -11.58 -4.88 18.03
CA TYR A 104 -11.93 -3.53 17.56
C TYR A 104 -13.38 -3.43 17.09
N ALA A 105 -14.02 -2.31 17.44
CA ALA A 105 -15.26 -1.83 16.85
C ALA A 105 -14.96 -0.91 15.65
N PRO A 106 -15.93 -0.68 14.74
CA PRO A 106 -15.73 0.21 13.60
C PRO A 106 -15.28 1.62 13.96
N GLU A 107 -15.75 2.15 15.09
CA GLU A 107 -15.50 3.52 15.55
C GLU A 107 -14.07 3.71 16.08
N ASP A 108 -13.33 2.62 16.31
CA ASP A 108 -11.96 2.65 16.83
C ASP A 108 -10.92 3.04 15.76
N PHE A 109 -11.27 2.96 14.48
CA PHE A 109 -10.36 3.29 13.38
C PHE A 109 -10.32 4.79 13.09
N TYR A 110 -9.23 5.25 12.46
CA TYR A 110 -9.12 6.63 11.97
C TYR A 110 -10.25 6.96 10.97
N ARG A 111 -10.66 8.23 10.93
CA ARG A 111 -11.87 8.68 10.20
C ARG A 111 -11.83 8.40 8.70
N VAL A 112 -10.63 8.31 8.12
CA VAL A 112 -10.42 8.00 6.69
C VAL A 112 -10.63 6.51 6.36
N CYS A 113 -10.67 5.63 7.36
CA CYS A 113 -10.92 4.21 7.20
C CYS A 113 -12.42 3.92 7.14
N ALA A 114 -12.87 3.23 6.10
CA ALA A 114 -14.21 2.65 6.05
C ALA A 114 -14.17 1.18 6.45
N VAL A 115 -14.97 0.78 7.43
CA VAL A 115 -15.05 -0.63 7.85
C VAL A 115 -16.03 -1.39 6.96
N VAL A 116 -15.54 -2.43 6.28
CA VAL A 116 -16.27 -3.23 5.28
C VAL A 116 -16.52 -4.66 5.76
N PRO A 117 -17.51 -5.41 5.21
CA PRO A 117 -17.89 -6.70 5.76
C PRO A 117 -16.76 -7.74 5.86
N ALA A 118 -15.93 -7.89 4.81
CA ALA A 118 -14.81 -8.83 4.77
C ALA A 118 -13.81 -8.45 3.66
N ALA A 119 -12.50 -8.56 3.93
CA ALA A 119 -11.46 -8.20 2.95
C ALA A 119 -11.54 -9.01 1.66
N VAL A 120 -11.71 -10.33 1.75
CA VAL A 120 -11.78 -11.19 0.55
C VAL A 120 -12.92 -10.79 -0.40
N ALA A 121 -14.06 -10.38 0.14
CA ALA A 121 -15.20 -9.92 -0.66
C ALA A 121 -14.96 -8.50 -1.21
N GLU A 122 -14.36 -7.62 -0.42
CA GLU A 122 -14.01 -6.25 -0.85
C GLU A 122 -13.00 -6.28 -2.00
N ILE A 123 -11.95 -7.09 -1.89
CA ILE A 123 -10.93 -7.28 -2.94
C ILE A 123 -11.57 -7.82 -4.22
N ALA A 124 -12.44 -8.84 -4.12
CA ALA A 124 -13.17 -9.36 -5.27
C ALA A 124 -14.09 -8.31 -5.90
N HIS A 125 -14.75 -7.47 -5.10
CA HIS A 125 -15.61 -6.38 -5.56
C HIS A 125 -14.84 -5.35 -6.40
N TRP A 126 -13.65 -4.93 -5.97
CA TRP A 126 -12.83 -3.99 -6.74
C TRP A 126 -12.25 -4.62 -8.00
N GLN A 127 -11.76 -5.86 -7.92
CA GLN A 127 -11.28 -6.58 -9.10
C GLN A 127 -12.37 -6.75 -10.18
N ALA A 128 -13.61 -7.04 -9.78
CA ALA A 128 -14.74 -7.14 -10.71
C ALA A 128 -15.05 -5.82 -11.45
N GLN A 129 -14.60 -4.68 -10.90
CA GLN A 129 -14.71 -3.36 -11.53
C GLN A 129 -13.47 -2.99 -12.38
N GLY A 130 -12.59 -3.96 -12.63
CA GLY A 130 -11.38 -3.77 -13.43
C GLY A 130 -10.25 -3.09 -12.67
N PHE A 131 -10.19 -3.24 -11.35
CA PHE A 131 -9.01 -2.85 -10.56
C PHE A 131 -7.97 -3.97 -10.61
N SER A 132 -6.72 -3.60 -10.85
CA SER A 132 -5.59 -4.52 -10.72
C SER A 132 -5.38 -4.90 -9.26
N TYR A 133 -5.19 -6.19 -8.99
CA TYR A 133 -4.80 -6.66 -7.66
C TYR A 133 -3.31 -6.41 -7.42
N MET A 134 -2.99 -5.83 -6.26
CA MET A 134 -1.63 -5.52 -5.83
C MET A 134 -1.39 -6.13 -4.44
N PHE A 135 -0.48 -7.08 -4.34
CA PHE A 135 -0.01 -7.55 -3.04
C PHE A 135 1.19 -6.71 -2.58
N ALA A 136 1.00 -5.84 -1.59
CA ALA A 136 2.07 -4.98 -1.06
C ALA A 136 2.95 -5.71 -0.03
N GLY A 137 3.49 -6.88 -0.39
CA GLY A 137 4.40 -7.62 0.50
C GLY A 137 5.65 -6.80 0.82
N SER A 138 5.97 -6.64 2.11
CA SER A 138 7.18 -5.98 2.57
C SER A 138 8.17 -7.00 3.10
N TYR A 139 9.38 -6.99 2.53
CA TYR A 139 10.49 -7.86 2.93
C TYR A 139 11.69 -7.00 3.31
N ALA A 140 12.68 -7.58 4.00
CA ALA A 140 13.91 -6.88 4.31
C ALA A 140 14.58 -6.40 3.01
N ARG A 141 14.80 -5.09 2.90
CA ARG A 141 15.48 -4.50 1.75
C ARG A 141 16.96 -4.86 1.80
N LEU A 142 17.43 -5.54 0.76
CA LEU A 142 18.85 -5.70 0.49
C LEU A 142 19.26 -4.65 -0.54
N ASP A 143 20.40 -4.01 -0.33
CA ASP A 143 21.03 -3.15 -1.34
C ASP A 143 22.26 -3.85 -1.94
N ARG A 144 22.90 -3.20 -2.92
CA ARG A 144 24.10 -3.75 -3.55
C ARG A 144 25.18 -4.06 -2.52
N SER A 145 25.34 -3.26 -1.47
CA SER A 145 26.38 -3.48 -0.46
C SER A 145 26.16 -4.77 0.34
N ALA A 146 24.89 -5.14 0.56
CA ALA A 146 24.52 -6.38 1.27
C ALA A 146 24.79 -7.67 0.49
N LEU A 147 25.10 -7.61 -0.82
CA LEU A 147 25.31 -8.80 -1.67
C LEU A 147 26.78 -9.26 -1.75
N GLY A 148 27.71 -8.62 -1.02
CA GLY A 148 29.14 -8.91 -1.11
C GLY A 148 29.81 -8.34 -2.39
N PRO A 149 31.13 -8.51 -2.58
CA PRO A 149 31.86 -7.94 -3.73
C PRO A 149 31.39 -8.51 -5.07
N LEU A 150 31.52 -7.73 -6.16
CA LEU A 150 31.24 -8.24 -7.51
C LEU A 150 32.44 -9.11 -7.94
N PRO A 151 32.22 -10.29 -8.52
CA PRO A 151 33.31 -11.08 -9.09
C PRO A 151 34.08 -10.25 -10.13
N GLY A 152 35.40 -10.13 -9.96
CA GLY A 152 36.28 -9.47 -10.93
C GLY A 152 36.23 -7.93 -10.96
N LYS A 153 35.64 -7.26 -9.95
CA LYS A 153 35.63 -5.78 -9.86
C LYS A 153 36.67 -5.17 -8.93
N ASP A 154 37.48 -6.01 -8.28
CA ASP A 154 38.62 -5.64 -7.44
C ASP A 154 39.92 -6.34 -7.93
N ALA A 155 40.25 -6.16 -9.21
CA ALA A 155 41.57 -6.47 -9.78
C ALA A 155 42.13 -5.24 -10.51
#